data_AF-A0A7C2WMW6-F1
#
_entry.id   AF-A0A7C2WMW6-F1
#
_cell.length_a   1.000
_cell.length_b   1.000
_cell.length_c   1.000
_cell.angle_alpha   90.00
_cell.angle_beta   90.00
_cell.angle_gamma   90.00
#
_symmetry.space_group_name_H-M   'P 1'
#
loop_
_entity.id
_entity.type
_entity.pdbx_description
1 polymer ?
#
loop_
_entity_poly.entity_id
_entity_poly.type
_entity_poly.pdbx_seq_one_letter_code
_entity_poly.pdbx_strand_id
1 'polypeptide(L)'
;MSRGKDNIPGTDDDIMLLSDSPILAVADSTLRKKFNLPPLPIGYKRVNLKIGNKEISGHLLVDAELKDPRSCSNCYYSPGYQMHNKFAIIDTQWVFTGSWNFTVTGLYGSVEEMERGELNGNQNHIIEIRNRDLAHIYLTEFNEMWGGSQFQPNPSSAKFNTRKKDNTQHLLYIDGRKIEVYFAPSDNVLEKIVNVVEREADRSVYFTIFAFSYQPLVDVLKVKWEGSIEDLVGERTDFDIKGIFDASFWNQWWSASINMSGRTPSRTSLLNPMRRWKHPAPVYRDRERGKLHAKTMIIDEEIVIVGSANWSENADKKNDENTLIIYDRMIANQFMQEFRRR
;
A
#
# COMPACT_ATOMS: atom_id res chain seq x y z
N MET A 1 -7.32 22.01 -2.41
CA MET A 1 -8.46 22.22 -1.49
C MET A 1 -9.64 21.44 -2.02
N SER A 2 -10.32 20.66 -1.18
CA SER A 2 -11.58 20.01 -1.53
C SER A 2 -12.69 20.57 -0.67
N ARG A 3 -13.85 20.76 -1.31
CA ARG A 3 -15.04 21.39 -0.73
C ARG A 3 -15.41 20.80 0.64
N GLY A 4 -15.63 21.69 1.60
CA GLY A 4 -16.20 21.42 2.91
C GLY A 4 -17.71 21.23 2.87
N LYS A 5 -18.37 21.46 4.02
CA LYS A 5 -19.82 21.30 4.21
C LYS A 5 -20.64 22.28 3.38
N ASP A 6 -20.11 23.47 3.12
CA ASP A 6 -20.81 24.51 2.35
C ASP A 6 -20.77 24.28 0.82
N ASN A 7 -20.01 23.28 0.36
CA ASN A 7 -19.75 23.01 -1.04
C ASN A 7 -19.10 24.20 -1.79
N ILE A 8 -18.30 25.05 -1.17
CA ILE A 8 -17.60 26.17 -1.80
C ILE A 8 -16.08 25.97 -1.63
N PRO A 9 -15.26 25.90 -2.69
CA PRO A 9 -13.83 25.76 -2.53
C PRO A 9 -13.18 27.04 -1.97
N GLY A 10 -12.20 26.86 -1.08
CA GLY A 10 -11.39 27.93 -0.50
C GLY A 10 -11.95 28.51 0.80
N THR A 11 -12.94 27.87 1.41
CA THR A 11 -13.53 28.27 2.70
C THR A 11 -12.85 27.55 3.86
N ASP A 12 -13.08 28.04 5.09
CA ASP A 12 -12.39 27.56 6.29
C ASP A 12 -12.74 26.11 6.67
N ASP A 13 -13.80 25.54 6.11
CA ASP A 13 -14.22 24.15 6.33
C ASP A 13 -13.68 23.17 5.25
N ASP A 14 -12.89 23.64 4.30
CA ASP A 14 -12.23 22.82 3.30
C ASP A 14 -11.10 21.97 3.89
N ILE A 15 -10.92 20.79 3.30
CA ILE A 15 -9.71 20.00 3.53
C ILE A 15 -8.59 20.44 2.58
N MET A 16 -7.38 20.50 3.11
CA MET A 16 -6.19 20.70 2.31
C MET A 16 -5.75 19.38 1.70
N LEU A 17 -5.42 19.43 0.41
CA LEU A 17 -5.01 18.26 -0.35
C LEU A 17 -3.75 18.61 -1.13
N LEU A 18 -2.82 17.68 -1.12
CA LEU A 18 -1.64 17.64 -1.95
C LEU A 18 -1.48 16.22 -2.49
N SER A 19 -1.13 16.07 -3.75
CA SER A 19 -0.89 14.77 -4.38
C SER A 19 0.51 14.66 -4.97
N ASP A 20 0.87 13.44 -5.38
CA ASP A 20 2.10 13.13 -6.12
C ASP A 20 2.10 13.70 -7.56
N SER A 21 0.92 13.84 -8.16
CA SER A 21 0.67 14.46 -9.47
C SER A 21 -0.62 15.28 -9.46
N PRO A 22 -0.73 16.39 -10.22
CA PRO A 22 -1.91 17.25 -10.20
C PRO A 22 -3.19 16.51 -10.58
N ILE A 23 -4.29 16.85 -9.91
CA ILE A 23 -5.63 16.34 -10.22
C ILE A 23 -6.45 17.49 -10.80
N LEU A 24 -7.01 17.27 -11.99
CA LEU A 24 -7.88 18.24 -12.65
C LEU A 24 -9.35 17.86 -12.42
N ALA A 25 -10.20 18.86 -12.23
CA ALA A 25 -11.64 18.66 -12.14
C ALA A 25 -12.18 18.06 -13.44
N VAL A 26 -13.13 17.13 -13.31
CA VAL A 26 -13.78 16.44 -14.44
C VAL A 26 -14.37 17.48 -15.40
N ALA A 27 -13.91 17.52 -16.65
CA ALA A 27 -14.43 18.47 -17.66
C ALA A 27 -15.61 17.90 -18.45
N ASP A 28 -15.72 16.57 -18.54
CA ASP A 28 -16.74 15.88 -19.32
C ASP A 28 -18.15 16.13 -18.79
N SER A 29 -19.02 16.72 -19.61
CA SER A 29 -20.39 17.10 -19.22
C SER A 29 -21.28 15.90 -18.90
N THR A 30 -21.05 14.75 -19.56
CA THR A 30 -21.80 13.51 -19.33
C THR A 30 -21.46 12.93 -17.96
N LEU A 31 -20.17 12.87 -17.62
CA LEU A 31 -19.72 12.42 -16.30
C LEU A 31 -20.17 13.38 -15.20
N ARG A 32 -20.10 14.69 -15.44
CA ARG A 32 -20.58 15.68 -14.46
C ARG A 32 -22.08 15.49 -14.19
N LYS A 33 -22.90 15.32 -15.23
CA LYS A 33 -24.33 15.01 -15.08
C LYS A 33 -24.55 13.68 -14.36
N LYS A 34 -23.83 12.63 -14.73
CA LYS A 34 -23.95 11.28 -14.13
C LYS A 34 -23.68 11.29 -12.62
N PHE A 35 -22.69 12.05 -12.17
CA PHE A 35 -22.29 12.14 -10.77
C PHE A 35 -22.86 13.37 -10.05
N ASN A 36 -23.91 13.99 -10.59
CA ASN A 36 -24.58 15.15 -10.02
C ASN A 36 -23.63 16.32 -9.65
N LEU A 37 -22.57 16.51 -10.43
CA LEU A 37 -21.64 17.62 -10.29
C LEU A 37 -22.20 18.88 -10.97
N PRO A 38 -21.81 20.10 -10.53
CA PRO A 38 -22.21 21.34 -11.20
C PRO A 38 -21.86 21.30 -12.69
N PRO A 39 -22.64 21.90 -13.63
CA PRO A 39 -22.41 21.76 -15.08
C PRO A 39 -21.01 22.16 -15.54
N LEU A 40 -20.40 23.13 -14.85
CA LEU A 40 -19.02 23.57 -15.05
C LEU A 40 -18.26 23.51 -13.71
N PRO A 41 -16.93 23.27 -13.71
CA PRO A 41 -16.10 23.28 -12.50
C PRO A 41 -15.83 24.70 -11.97
N ILE A 42 -16.89 25.50 -11.82
CA ILE A 42 -16.82 26.88 -11.33
C ILE A 42 -16.26 26.86 -9.90
N GLY A 43 -15.28 27.73 -9.63
CA GLY A 43 -14.56 27.83 -8.35
C GLY A 43 -13.15 27.23 -8.36
N TYR A 44 -12.78 26.48 -9.41
CA TYR A 44 -11.41 26.00 -9.58
C TYR A 44 -10.65 26.86 -10.59
N LYS A 45 -9.37 27.15 -10.33
CA LYS A 45 -8.54 27.95 -11.24
C LYS A 45 -8.24 27.17 -12.52
N ARG A 46 -8.48 27.77 -13.69
CA ARG A 46 -8.01 27.21 -14.96
C ARG A 46 -6.49 27.39 -15.08
N VAL A 47 -5.78 26.31 -15.41
CA VAL A 47 -4.32 26.23 -15.46
C VAL A 47 -3.84 25.52 -16.72
N ASN A 48 -2.59 25.79 -17.11
CA ASN A 48 -1.82 25.03 -18.09
C ASN A 48 -0.60 24.47 -17.37
N LEU A 49 -0.46 23.15 -17.33
CA LEU A 49 0.56 22.44 -16.56
C LEU A 49 1.34 21.50 -17.47
N LYS A 50 2.63 21.33 -17.19
CA LYS A 50 3.43 20.27 -17.79
C LYS A 50 3.48 19.08 -16.83
N ILE A 51 2.71 18.04 -17.10
CA ILE A 51 2.65 16.81 -16.29
C ILE A 51 3.46 15.72 -16.98
N GLY A 52 4.55 15.29 -16.34
CA GLY A 52 5.53 14.42 -17.01
C GLY A 52 6.12 15.10 -18.23
N ASN A 53 5.80 14.57 -19.42
CA ASN A 53 6.23 15.09 -20.72
C ASN A 53 5.08 15.70 -21.54
N LYS A 54 3.89 15.88 -20.94
CA LYS A 54 2.68 16.35 -21.63
C LYS A 54 2.27 17.73 -21.12
N GLU A 55 1.86 18.60 -22.03
CA GLU A 55 1.14 19.83 -21.70
C GLU A 55 -0.34 19.52 -21.53
N ILE A 56 -0.92 19.91 -20.40
CA ILE A 56 -2.31 19.62 -20.04
C ILE A 56 -2.97 20.91 -19.51
N SER A 57 -4.14 21.22 -20.05
CA SER A 57 -4.97 22.34 -19.61
C SER A 57 -6.24 21.85 -18.93
N GLY A 58 -6.64 22.50 -17.84
CA GLY A 58 -7.87 22.15 -17.12
C GLY A 58 -8.10 23.02 -15.91
N HIS A 59 -9.06 22.66 -15.07
CA HIS A 59 -9.33 23.35 -13.81
C HIS A 59 -8.67 22.57 -12.67
N LEU A 60 -7.75 23.19 -11.94
CA LEU A 60 -6.96 22.53 -10.91
C LEU A 60 -7.83 22.23 -9.68
N LEU A 61 -7.97 20.95 -9.34
CA LEU A 61 -8.70 20.48 -8.16
C LEU A 61 -7.73 20.24 -6.99
N VAL A 62 -6.63 19.51 -7.24
CA VAL A 62 -5.59 19.21 -6.26
C VAL A 62 -4.23 19.57 -6.85
N ASP A 63 -3.48 20.38 -6.12
CA ASP A 63 -2.09 20.71 -6.44
C ASP A 63 -1.17 19.55 -6.03
N ALA A 64 0.07 19.56 -6.50
CA ALA A 64 0.95 18.40 -6.34
C ALA A 64 2.42 18.79 -6.20
N GLU A 65 3.28 17.79 -6.00
CA GLU A 65 4.73 18.01 -6.01
C GLU A 65 5.20 18.66 -7.32
N LEU A 66 5.80 19.83 -7.16
CA LEU A 66 6.40 20.60 -8.23
C LEU A 66 7.83 20.11 -8.48
N LYS A 67 8.18 19.87 -9.74
CA LYS A 67 9.58 19.68 -10.17
C LYS A 67 10.36 20.96 -9.89
N ASP A 68 11.70 20.86 -9.81
CA ASP A 68 12.58 21.98 -9.46
C ASP A 68 12.12 23.30 -10.14
N PRO A 69 11.55 24.25 -9.35
CA PRO A 69 10.90 25.44 -9.90
C PRO A 69 11.89 26.35 -10.62
N ARG A 70 13.20 26.20 -10.37
CA ARG A 70 14.25 26.92 -11.09
C ARG A 70 14.36 26.49 -12.54
N SER A 71 13.96 25.26 -12.85
CA SER A 71 13.99 24.70 -14.21
C SER A 71 12.66 24.91 -14.95
N CYS A 72 11.54 24.95 -14.21
CA CYS A 72 10.20 25.14 -14.77
C CYS A 72 9.17 25.38 -13.66
N SER A 73 8.45 26.50 -13.72
CA SER A 73 7.52 26.94 -12.67
C SER A 73 6.18 26.19 -12.62
N ASN A 74 5.80 25.45 -13.67
CA ASN A 74 4.53 24.70 -13.76
C ASN A 74 4.76 23.24 -14.20
N CYS A 75 5.87 22.64 -13.79
CA CYS A 75 6.23 21.28 -14.15
C CYS A 75 5.99 20.31 -13.00
N TYR A 76 5.30 19.22 -13.27
CA TYR A 76 4.90 18.22 -12.28
C TYR A 76 5.32 16.81 -12.70
N TYR A 77 5.39 15.93 -11.72
CA TYR A 77 5.61 14.50 -11.95
C TYR A 77 4.36 13.85 -12.56
N SER A 78 4.57 12.76 -13.31
CA SER A 78 3.49 11.97 -13.90
C SER A 78 2.90 11.05 -12.84
N PRO A 79 1.60 10.68 -12.91
CA PRO A 79 0.97 9.74 -11.97
C PRO A 79 1.39 8.27 -12.23
N GLY A 80 2.62 8.03 -12.69
CA GLY A 80 3.11 6.69 -13.04
C GLY A 80 3.61 5.90 -11.83
N TYR A 81 4.00 6.60 -10.76
CA TYR A 81 4.22 6.04 -9.42
C TYR A 81 3.05 6.48 -8.53
N GLN A 82 2.83 5.79 -7.41
CA GLN A 82 1.65 6.02 -6.59
C GLN A 82 2.06 6.41 -5.17
N MET A 83 1.50 7.52 -4.67
CA MET A 83 1.34 7.69 -3.23
C MET A 83 0.32 6.66 -2.74
N HIS A 84 0.80 5.52 -2.26
CA HIS A 84 -0.02 4.35 -1.94
C HIS A 84 -0.11 4.10 -0.42
N ASN A 85 0.35 5.05 0.39
CA ASN A 85 0.16 5.06 1.84
C ASN A 85 -1.32 5.14 2.23
N LYS A 86 -1.68 4.45 3.31
CA LYS A 86 -3.00 4.52 3.97
C LYS A 86 -2.72 4.71 5.45
N PHE A 87 -2.62 5.96 5.89
CA PHE A 87 -2.52 6.24 7.31
C PHE A 87 -3.19 7.56 7.68
N ALA A 88 -3.53 7.70 8.94
CA ALA A 88 -3.95 8.94 9.56
C ALA A 88 -3.25 9.12 10.90
N ILE A 89 -2.87 10.36 11.21
CA ILE A 89 -2.24 10.75 12.47
C ILE A 89 -3.23 11.66 13.19
N ILE A 90 -3.65 11.29 14.40
CA ILE A 90 -4.67 12.02 15.16
C ILE A 90 -4.03 12.55 16.44
N ASP A 91 -4.12 13.87 16.63
CA ASP A 91 -3.61 14.62 17.79
C ASP A 91 -2.14 14.34 18.14
N THR A 92 -1.34 13.88 17.17
CA THR A 92 0.05 13.39 17.38
C THR A 92 0.13 12.28 18.45
N GLN A 93 -0.95 11.52 18.63
CA GLN A 93 -1.08 10.46 19.64
C GLN A 93 -1.47 9.12 19.06
N TRP A 94 -2.27 9.11 18.00
CA TRP A 94 -2.75 7.89 17.36
C TRP A 94 -2.24 7.80 15.94
N VAL A 95 -1.83 6.60 15.57
CA VAL A 95 -1.64 6.20 14.18
C VAL A 95 -2.70 5.18 13.83
N PHE A 96 -3.46 5.49 12.79
CA PHE A 96 -4.28 4.54 12.05
C PHE A 96 -3.52 4.20 10.78
N THR A 97 -3.33 2.91 10.48
CA THR A 97 -2.73 2.48 9.19
C THR A 97 -3.26 1.12 8.77
N GLY A 98 -2.99 0.70 7.54
CA GLY A 98 -3.31 -0.64 7.06
C GLY A 98 -3.32 -0.72 5.54
N SER A 99 -4.17 -1.61 5.01
CA SER A 99 -4.32 -1.76 3.56
C SER A 99 -5.51 -1.01 2.97
N TRP A 100 -6.35 -0.42 3.82
CA TRP A 100 -7.65 0.12 3.44
C TRP A 100 -7.54 1.50 2.78
N ASN A 101 -7.87 1.57 1.49
CA ASN A 101 -8.14 2.85 0.82
C ASN A 101 -9.42 3.46 1.41
N PHE A 102 -9.39 4.72 1.86
CA PHE A 102 -10.56 5.47 2.35
C PHE A 102 -11.56 5.77 1.21
N THR A 103 -12.21 4.73 0.67
CA THR A 103 -13.12 4.79 -0.47
C THR A 103 -14.38 3.96 -0.20
N VAL A 104 -15.47 4.31 -0.89
CA VAL A 104 -16.73 3.57 -0.87
C VAL A 104 -16.51 2.09 -1.22
N THR A 105 -15.73 1.81 -2.26
CA THR A 105 -15.38 0.44 -2.67
C THR A 105 -14.52 -0.30 -1.64
N GLY A 106 -13.77 0.43 -0.83
CA GLY A 106 -12.95 -0.13 0.23
C GLY A 106 -13.77 -0.74 1.37
N LEU A 107 -14.89 -0.11 1.73
CA LEU A 107 -15.70 -0.49 2.89
C LEU A 107 -17.08 -1.06 2.53
N TYR A 108 -17.82 -0.35 1.67
CA TYR A 108 -19.21 -0.65 1.37
C TYR A 108 -19.40 -1.47 0.09
N GLY A 109 -18.52 -1.30 -0.89
CA GLY A 109 -18.59 -1.97 -2.20
C GLY A 109 -19.15 -1.05 -3.28
N SER A 110 -20.33 -0.45 -3.06
CA SER A 110 -20.93 0.54 -3.94
C SER A 110 -21.59 1.69 -3.16
N VAL A 111 -22.03 2.74 -3.89
CA VAL A 111 -22.76 3.87 -3.29
C VAL A 111 -24.12 3.40 -2.76
N GLU A 112 -24.81 2.54 -3.51
CA GLU A 112 -26.11 1.96 -3.11
C GLU A 112 -25.96 1.10 -1.85
N GLU A 113 -24.86 0.35 -1.72
CA GLU A 113 -24.56 -0.43 -0.52
C GLU A 113 -24.23 0.46 0.68
N MET A 114 -23.52 1.57 0.46
CA MET A 114 -23.26 2.57 1.48
C MET A 114 -24.55 3.22 2.00
N GLU A 115 -25.48 3.57 1.12
CA GLU A 115 -26.80 4.12 1.48
C GLU A 115 -27.63 3.14 2.33
N ARG A 116 -27.42 1.82 2.14
CA ARG A 116 -28.05 0.76 2.92
C ARG A 116 -27.26 0.35 4.17
N GLY A 117 -26.04 0.86 4.37
CA GLY A 117 -25.16 0.49 5.47
C GLY A 117 -24.53 -0.91 5.34
N GLU A 118 -24.45 -1.45 4.13
CA GLU A 118 -23.92 -2.81 3.86
C GLU A 118 -22.39 -2.79 3.67
N LEU A 119 -21.68 -3.60 4.43
CA LEU A 119 -20.20 -3.66 4.42
C LEU A 119 -19.67 -4.73 3.46
N ASN A 120 -19.97 -4.58 2.16
CA ASN A 120 -19.61 -5.55 1.11
C ASN A 120 -18.36 -5.12 0.30
N GLY A 121 -17.54 -4.23 0.86
CA GLY A 121 -16.34 -3.72 0.20
C GLY A 121 -15.21 -4.74 0.09
N ASN A 122 -14.02 -4.21 -0.21
CA ASN A 122 -12.81 -5.02 -0.22
C ASN A 122 -12.49 -5.54 1.20
N GLN A 123 -11.90 -6.72 1.27
CA GLN A 123 -11.29 -7.20 2.50
C GLN A 123 -9.98 -6.47 2.74
N ASN A 124 -9.92 -5.68 3.80
CA ASN A 124 -8.74 -4.94 4.21
C ASN A 124 -8.40 -5.29 5.66
N HIS A 125 -7.26 -4.80 6.13
CA HIS A 125 -6.94 -4.76 7.56
C HIS A 125 -6.59 -3.33 7.97
N ILE A 126 -6.75 -3.07 9.27
CA ILE A 126 -6.34 -1.83 9.93
C ILE A 126 -5.58 -2.16 11.21
N ILE A 127 -4.69 -1.27 11.62
CA ILE A 127 -4.07 -1.24 12.93
C ILE A 127 -4.17 0.18 13.46
N GLU A 128 -4.57 0.28 14.73
CA GLU A 128 -4.63 1.52 15.48
C GLU A 128 -3.70 1.42 16.69
N ILE A 129 -2.71 2.31 16.77
CA ILE A 129 -1.75 2.34 17.86
C ILE A 129 -1.73 3.74 18.46
N ARG A 130 -2.00 3.82 19.76
CA ARG A 130 -1.83 5.06 20.53
C ARG A 130 -0.41 5.14 21.08
N ASN A 131 0.47 5.81 20.36
CA ASN A 131 1.82 6.08 20.82
C ASN A 131 2.36 7.35 20.15
N ARG A 132 2.92 8.27 20.96
CA ARG A 132 3.43 9.56 20.46
C ARG A 132 4.66 9.39 19.57
N ASP A 133 5.56 8.49 19.91
CA ASP A 133 6.80 8.28 19.14
C ASP A 133 6.47 7.71 17.75
N LEU A 134 5.57 6.72 17.68
CA LEU A 134 5.05 6.20 16.42
C LEU A 134 4.31 7.27 15.62
N ALA A 135 3.47 8.08 16.27
CA ALA A 135 2.79 9.20 15.62
C ALA A 135 3.78 10.24 15.05
N HIS A 136 4.88 10.52 15.75
CA HIS A 136 5.94 11.40 15.27
C HIS A 136 6.73 10.82 14.09
N ILE A 137 6.94 9.50 14.06
CA ILE A 137 7.56 8.82 12.90
C ILE A 137 6.68 8.98 11.66
N TYR A 138 5.38 8.64 11.75
CA TYR A 138 4.45 8.83 10.63
C TYR A 138 4.28 10.31 10.25
N LEU A 139 4.36 11.23 11.22
CA LEU A 139 4.32 12.67 10.94
C LEU A 139 5.56 13.15 10.18
N THR A 140 6.72 12.57 10.46
CA THR A 140 7.95 12.87 9.71
C THR A 140 7.81 12.48 8.25
N GLU A 141 7.34 11.26 8.00
CA GLU A 141 7.01 10.75 6.66
C GLU A 141 5.96 11.63 5.96
N PHE A 142 4.88 11.98 6.66
CA PHE A 142 3.84 12.85 6.12
C PHE A 142 4.39 14.22 5.73
N ASN A 143 5.19 14.85 6.60
CA ASN A 143 5.72 16.18 6.38
C ASN A 143 6.71 16.24 5.21
N GLU A 144 7.40 15.14 4.91
CA GLU A 144 8.23 15.05 3.71
C GLU A 144 7.36 15.11 2.43
N MET A 145 6.24 14.40 2.39
CA MET A 145 5.25 14.49 1.31
C MET A 145 4.55 15.85 1.28
N TRP A 146 4.25 16.43 2.44
CA TRP A 146 3.57 17.72 2.57
C TRP A 146 4.44 18.93 2.19
N GLY A 147 5.77 18.75 2.20
CA GLY A 147 6.74 19.81 1.93
C GLY A 147 7.08 20.68 3.15
N GLY A 148 6.86 20.19 4.35
CA GLY A 148 7.19 20.85 5.61
C GLY A 148 6.18 20.57 6.72
N SER A 149 6.40 21.19 7.89
CA SER A 149 5.54 21.05 9.07
C SER A 149 4.47 22.14 9.19
N GLN A 150 4.31 22.97 8.16
CA GLN A 150 3.33 24.05 8.15
C GLN A 150 1.93 23.50 7.85
N PHE A 151 0.91 24.24 8.26
CA PHE A 151 -0.48 23.84 8.01
C PHE A 151 -0.78 23.70 6.51
N GLN A 152 -0.28 24.64 5.71
CA GLN A 152 -0.41 24.62 4.25
C GLN A 152 0.71 23.78 3.62
N PRO A 153 0.40 23.00 2.56
CA PRO A 153 1.42 22.24 1.86
C PRO A 153 2.36 23.18 1.09
N ASN A 154 3.60 22.74 0.88
CA ASN A 154 4.55 23.42 0.00
C ASN A 154 4.93 22.51 -1.19
N PRO A 155 4.26 22.68 -2.35
CA PRO A 155 4.54 21.95 -3.58
C PRO A 155 6.01 21.88 -4.00
N SER A 156 6.79 22.95 -3.78
CA SER A 156 8.20 23.01 -4.19
C SER A 156 9.14 22.22 -3.28
N SER A 157 8.72 22.01 -2.03
CA SER A 157 9.48 21.27 -1.02
C SER A 157 8.97 19.84 -0.82
N ALA A 158 7.75 19.54 -1.24
CA ALA A 158 7.14 18.21 -1.20
C ALA A 158 8.03 17.16 -1.89
N LYS A 159 8.03 15.95 -1.36
CA LYS A 159 8.74 14.80 -1.92
C LYS A 159 7.85 13.57 -1.85
N PHE A 160 7.61 12.96 -3.01
CA PHE A 160 6.92 11.67 -3.11
C PHE A 160 7.83 10.64 -3.79
N ASN A 161 7.48 9.37 -3.62
CA ASN A 161 8.09 8.24 -4.29
C ASN A 161 9.63 8.23 -4.07
N THR A 162 10.40 7.97 -5.12
CA THR A 162 11.87 7.87 -5.11
C THR A 162 12.61 9.17 -4.75
N ARG A 163 11.89 10.25 -4.44
CA ARG A 163 12.47 11.54 -4.05
C ARG A 163 12.48 11.75 -2.54
N LYS A 164 11.79 10.88 -1.80
CA LYS A 164 11.90 10.82 -0.35
C LYS A 164 13.24 10.23 0.07
N LYS A 165 13.59 10.41 1.33
CA LYS A 165 14.77 9.82 1.97
C LYS A 165 14.36 9.00 3.18
N ASP A 166 15.18 8.01 3.48
CA ASP A 166 15.10 7.32 4.76
C ASP A 166 15.54 8.31 5.85
N ASN A 167 14.57 8.79 6.62
CA ASN A 167 14.74 9.87 7.59
C ASN A 167 13.99 9.61 8.91
N THR A 168 13.45 8.41 9.08
CA THR A 168 12.60 8.05 10.23
C THR A 168 13.29 7.07 11.14
N GLN A 169 12.83 6.99 12.40
CA GLN A 169 13.24 5.90 13.29
C GLN A 169 12.45 4.64 12.91
N HIS A 170 13.15 3.52 12.73
CA HIS A 170 12.50 2.26 12.33
C HIS A 170 12.15 1.32 13.48
N LEU A 171 12.81 1.41 14.64
CA LEU A 171 12.62 0.47 15.74
C LEU A 171 12.09 1.17 16.98
N LEU A 172 11.00 0.64 17.54
CA LEU A 172 10.32 1.14 18.73
C LEU A 172 10.03 0.01 19.71
N TYR A 173 9.95 0.36 20.98
CA TYR A 173 9.41 -0.51 22.03
C TYR A 173 8.21 0.18 22.68
N ILE A 174 7.01 -0.34 22.42
CA ILE A 174 5.75 0.22 22.96
C ILE A 174 5.25 -0.74 24.02
N ASP A 175 5.30 -0.31 25.29
CA ASP A 175 4.96 -1.14 26.44
C ASP A 175 5.70 -2.50 26.45
N GLY A 176 6.98 -2.48 26.08
CA GLY A 176 7.83 -3.67 25.99
C GLY A 176 7.67 -4.49 24.70
N ARG A 177 6.75 -4.12 23.79
CA ARG A 177 6.56 -4.80 22.50
C ARG A 177 7.47 -4.19 21.44
N LYS A 178 8.27 -5.04 20.79
CA LYS A 178 9.11 -4.63 19.67
C LYS A 178 8.25 -4.38 18.44
N ILE A 179 8.35 -3.19 17.87
CA ILE A 179 7.67 -2.80 16.63
C ILE A 179 8.70 -2.19 15.69
N GLU A 180 8.70 -2.64 14.45
CA GLU A 180 9.45 -2.01 13.36
C GLU A 180 8.50 -1.30 12.39
N VAL A 181 8.92 -0.15 11.88
CA VAL A 181 8.17 0.69 10.93
C VAL A 181 9.08 1.13 9.79
N TYR A 182 8.60 0.95 8.56
CA TYR A 182 9.36 1.26 7.34
C TYR A 182 8.47 1.90 6.29
N PHE A 183 9.05 2.80 5.50
CA PHE A 183 8.42 3.51 4.40
C PHE A 183 9.12 3.25 3.07
N ALA A 184 8.36 2.79 2.09
CA ALA A 184 8.87 2.66 0.73
C ALA A 184 8.79 4.01 -0.01
N PRO A 185 9.63 4.25 -1.02
CA PRO A 185 10.69 3.37 -1.51
C PRO A 185 12.05 3.56 -0.85
N SER A 186 12.16 4.44 0.15
CA SER A 186 13.45 4.81 0.75
C SER A 186 14.08 3.72 1.61
N ASP A 187 13.26 2.89 2.25
CA ASP A 187 13.72 2.03 3.36
C ASP A 187 13.99 0.57 2.95
N ASN A 188 13.86 0.23 1.65
CA ASN A 188 13.94 -1.15 1.12
C ASN A 188 13.04 -2.13 1.89
N VAL A 189 11.75 -1.78 2.03
CA VAL A 189 10.73 -2.49 2.81
C VAL A 189 10.70 -4.00 2.52
N LEU A 190 10.78 -4.42 1.26
CA LEU A 190 10.70 -5.85 0.94
C LEU A 190 11.94 -6.63 1.38
N GLU A 191 13.11 -6.00 1.38
CA GLU A 191 14.32 -6.59 1.95
C GLU A 191 14.16 -6.82 3.47
N LYS A 192 13.50 -5.89 4.19
CA LYS A 192 13.19 -6.07 5.61
C LYS A 192 12.26 -7.27 5.84
N ILE A 193 11.22 -7.42 5.03
CA ILE A 193 10.31 -8.57 5.09
C ILE A 193 11.06 -9.88 4.84
N VAL A 194 11.92 -9.93 3.80
CA VAL A 194 12.76 -11.11 3.53
C VAL A 194 13.63 -11.47 4.72
N ASN A 195 14.31 -10.49 5.32
CA ASN A 195 15.17 -10.70 6.47
C ASN A 195 14.39 -11.26 7.68
N VAL A 196 13.17 -10.77 7.94
CA VAL A 196 12.34 -11.28 9.04
C VAL A 196 11.90 -12.72 8.76
N VAL A 197 11.46 -13.05 7.55
CA VAL A 197 11.10 -14.44 7.20
C VAL A 197 12.33 -15.36 7.28
N GLU A 198 13.47 -14.92 6.80
CA GLU A 198 14.71 -15.72 6.82
C GLU A 198 15.16 -16.02 8.26
N ARG A 199 15.15 -15.01 9.13
CA ARG A 199 15.78 -15.06 10.46
C ARG A 199 14.85 -15.44 11.60
N GLU A 200 13.56 -15.11 11.49
CA GLU A 200 12.60 -15.22 12.60
C GLU A 200 11.52 -16.28 12.36
N ALA A 201 11.33 -16.76 11.12
CA ALA A 201 10.34 -17.79 10.83
C ALA A 201 10.93 -19.18 10.99
N ASP A 202 10.61 -19.85 12.10
CA ASP A 202 11.12 -21.18 12.43
C ASP A 202 10.10 -22.30 12.22
N ARG A 203 8.80 -22.01 12.35
CA ARG A 203 7.74 -23.02 12.32
C ARG A 203 6.76 -22.83 11.18
N SER A 204 6.35 -21.59 10.90
CA SER A 204 5.26 -21.31 9.99
C SER A 204 5.23 -19.88 9.43
N VAL A 205 4.74 -19.77 8.19
CA VAL A 205 4.32 -18.49 7.58
C VAL A 205 2.92 -18.65 7.01
N TYR A 206 1.98 -17.83 7.48
CA TYR A 206 0.64 -17.71 6.90
C TYR A 206 0.41 -16.33 6.33
N PHE A 207 -0.30 -16.22 5.20
CA PHE A 207 -0.52 -14.91 4.60
C PHE A 207 -1.82 -14.75 3.81
N THR A 208 -2.29 -13.51 3.75
CA THR A 208 -3.29 -13.02 2.78
C THR A 208 -2.70 -11.87 2.00
N ILE A 209 -2.75 -11.93 0.67
CA ILE A 209 -2.06 -10.95 -0.17
C ILE A 209 -2.86 -10.59 -1.43
N PHE A 210 -2.94 -9.29 -1.71
CA PHE A 210 -3.52 -8.81 -2.96
C PHE A 210 -2.60 -9.15 -4.14
N ALA A 211 -1.35 -8.69 -4.14
CA ALA A 211 -0.38 -9.01 -5.19
C ALA A 211 0.98 -9.39 -4.60
N PHE A 212 1.55 -10.50 -5.10
CA PHE A 212 2.85 -11.03 -4.69
C PHE A 212 3.63 -11.49 -5.91
N SER A 213 4.74 -10.82 -6.20
CA SER A 213 5.65 -11.08 -7.31
C SER A 213 7.13 -10.89 -6.98
N TYR A 214 7.46 -10.53 -5.73
CA TYR A 214 8.83 -10.27 -5.31
C TYR A 214 9.60 -11.57 -5.10
N GLN A 215 10.45 -11.91 -6.06
CA GLN A 215 11.12 -13.21 -6.13
C GLN A 215 11.98 -13.55 -4.90
N PRO A 216 12.78 -12.63 -4.31
CA PRO A 216 13.60 -12.97 -3.14
C PRO A 216 12.77 -13.50 -1.95
N LEU A 217 11.56 -12.97 -1.74
CA LEU A 217 10.66 -13.47 -0.70
C LEU A 217 10.09 -14.85 -1.05
N VAL A 218 9.77 -15.10 -2.33
CA VAL A 218 9.35 -16.44 -2.78
C VAL A 218 10.47 -17.47 -2.59
N ASP A 219 11.72 -17.08 -2.88
CA ASP A 219 12.90 -17.94 -2.76
C ASP A 219 13.17 -18.31 -1.30
N VAL A 220 13.15 -17.35 -0.38
CA VAL A 220 13.34 -17.61 1.06
C VAL A 220 12.25 -18.54 1.60
N LEU A 221 10.99 -18.34 1.19
CA LEU A 221 9.88 -19.24 1.56
C LEU A 221 10.05 -20.65 0.97
N LYS A 222 10.56 -20.76 -0.26
CA LYS A 222 10.85 -22.06 -0.89
C LYS A 222 11.95 -22.81 -0.14
N VAL A 223 13.01 -22.11 0.28
CA VAL A 223 14.08 -22.70 1.10
C VAL A 223 13.53 -23.19 2.44
N LYS A 224 12.70 -22.39 3.12
CA LYS A 224 12.05 -22.82 4.36
C LYS A 224 11.18 -24.06 4.12
N TRP A 225 10.43 -24.10 3.02
CA TRP A 225 9.49 -25.19 2.69
C TRP A 225 10.12 -26.50 2.23
N GLU A 226 11.16 -26.43 1.38
CA GLU A 226 11.73 -27.62 0.74
C GLU A 226 13.27 -27.61 0.61
N GLY A 227 13.96 -26.71 1.32
CA GLY A 227 15.42 -26.74 1.49
C GLY A 227 16.23 -26.34 0.25
N SER A 228 15.59 -25.79 -0.80
CA SER A 228 16.26 -25.46 -2.06
C SER A 228 15.61 -24.29 -2.77
N ILE A 229 16.42 -23.46 -3.43
CA ILE A 229 15.96 -22.39 -4.32
C ILE A 229 15.70 -22.88 -5.76
N GLU A 230 16.23 -24.04 -6.15
CA GLU A 230 16.22 -24.52 -7.54
C GLU A 230 14.82 -25.00 -7.97
N ASP A 231 14.49 -24.77 -9.26
CA ASP A 231 13.18 -25.12 -9.85
C ASP A 231 12.88 -26.62 -9.73
N LEU A 232 11.75 -26.97 -9.11
CA LEU A 232 11.31 -28.36 -8.87
C LEU A 232 12.34 -29.24 -8.13
N VAL A 233 13.24 -28.65 -7.36
CA VAL A 233 14.22 -29.36 -6.52
C VAL A 233 14.00 -29.01 -5.06
N GLY A 234 14.17 -30.01 -4.19
CA GLY A 234 14.00 -29.90 -2.75
C GLY A 234 13.37 -31.17 -2.16
N GLU A 235 13.28 -31.23 -0.85
CA GLU A 235 12.47 -32.21 -0.11
C GLU A 235 11.72 -31.49 1.00
N ARG A 236 10.49 -31.90 1.26
CA ARG A 236 9.62 -31.24 2.23
C ARG A 236 10.25 -31.19 3.63
N THR A 237 10.32 -30.00 4.20
CA THR A 237 10.70 -29.75 5.61
C THR A 237 9.47 -29.79 6.53
N ASP A 238 9.68 -29.60 7.83
CA ASP A 238 8.56 -29.48 8.80
C ASP A 238 7.95 -28.05 8.85
N PHE A 239 8.47 -27.10 8.08
CA PHE A 239 8.05 -25.70 8.11
C PHE A 239 6.70 -25.46 7.43
N ASP A 240 5.66 -25.02 8.13
CA ASP A 240 4.31 -24.89 7.57
C ASP A 240 4.09 -23.57 6.79
N ILE A 241 3.48 -23.64 5.60
CA ILE A 241 3.17 -22.45 4.80
C ILE A 241 1.73 -22.54 4.33
N LYS A 242 0.95 -21.48 4.55
CA LYS A 242 -0.42 -21.37 4.01
C LYS A 242 -0.64 -19.96 3.46
N GLY A 243 -1.36 -19.84 2.36
CA GLY A 243 -1.53 -18.55 1.71
C GLY A 243 -2.86 -18.39 0.99
N ILE A 244 -3.39 -17.18 0.99
CA ILE A 244 -4.57 -16.80 0.22
C ILE A 244 -4.22 -15.60 -0.65
N PHE A 245 -4.43 -15.74 -1.96
CA PHE A 245 -4.15 -14.71 -2.96
C PHE A 245 -5.44 -14.14 -3.52
N ASP A 246 -5.43 -12.85 -3.84
CA ASP A 246 -6.52 -12.23 -4.59
C ASP A 246 -6.74 -12.92 -5.96
N ALA A 247 -8.00 -13.12 -6.28
CA ALA A 247 -8.52 -13.80 -7.45
C ALA A 247 -8.01 -13.20 -8.75
N SER A 248 -7.85 -11.88 -8.79
CA SER A 248 -7.39 -11.13 -9.95
C SER A 248 -5.93 -11.47 -10.30
N PHE A 249 -5.13 -11.84 -9.29
CA PHE A 249 -3.70 -12.07 -9.43
C PHE A 249 -3.28 -13.54 -9.30
N TRP A 250 -4.17 -14.43 -8.86
CA TRP A 250 -3.91 -15.86 -8.69
C TRP A 250 -3.36 -16.59 -9.93
N ASN A 251 -3.79 -16.20 -11.14
CA ASN A 251 -3.41 -16.85 -12.40
C ASN A 251 -2.46 -16.00 -13.26
N GLN A 252 -1.99 -14.86 -12.76
CA GLN A 252 -1.06 -14.04 -13.52
C GLN A 252 0.28 -14.76 -13.61
N TRP A 253 0.89 -14.76 -14.80
CA TRP A 253 2.12 -15.50 -15.06
C TRP A 253 3.27 -15.10 -14.14
N TRP A 254 3.26 -13.88 -13.61
CA TRP A 254 4.27 -13.33 -12.72
C TRP A 254 3.99 -13.55 -11.23
N SER A 255 2.83 -14.13 -10.89
CA SER A 255 2.39 -14.27 -9.50
C SER A 255 3.14 -15.38 -8.79
N ALA A 256 3.55 -15.11 -7.55
CA ALA A 256 4.18 -16.10 -6.67
C ALA A 256 3.31 -17.36 -6.49
N SER A 257 1.99 -17.24 -6.64
CA SER A 257 1.07 -18.39 -6.61
C SER A 257 1.40 -19.43 -7.68
N ILE A 258 1.99 -19.07 -8.82
CA ILE A 258 2.40 -20.02 -9.86
C ILE A 258 3.59 -20.85 -9.36
N ASN A 259 4.59 -20.19 -8.76
CA ASN A 259 5.76 -20.84 -8.15
C ASN A 259 5.34 -21.81 -7.05
N MET A 260 4.58 -21.30 -6.07
CA MET A 260 4.22 -22.03 -4.84
C MET A 260 3.31 -23.22 -5.08
N SER A 261 2.54 -23.23 -6.18
CA SER A 261 1.65 -24.33 -6.54
C SER A 261 2.28 -25.33 -7.53
N GLY A 262 3.54 -25.12 -7.91
CA GLY A 262 4.23 -25.96 -8.89
C GLY A 262 3.68 -25.86 -10.31
N ARG A 263 2.79 -24.90 -10.60
CA ARG A 263 2.14 -24.76 -11.90
C ARG A 263 3.13 -24.28 -12.96
N THR A 264 2.96 -24.77 -14.19
CA THR A 264 3.75 -24.28 -15.33
C THR A 264 3.37 -22.83 -15.66
N PRO A 265 4.30 -21.87 -15.57
CA PRO A 265 4.03 -20.49 -15.95
C PRO A 265 3.81 -20.38 -17.47
N SER A 266 2.92 -19.49 -17.89
CA SER A 266 2.70 -19.24 -19.33
C SER A 266 3.81 -18.37 -19.96
N ARG A 267 4.62 -17.71 -19.14
CA ARG A 267 5.76 -16.85 -19.51
C ARG A 267 6.78 -16.81 -18.38
N THR A 268 8.04 -16.54 -18.68
CA THR A 268 9.10 -16.30 -17.68
C THR A 268 9.92 -15.06 -18.06
N SER A 269 10.69 -14.51 -17.11
CA SER A 269 11.64 -13.43 -17.38
C SER A 269 12.86 -13.55 -16.46
N LEU A 270 13.99 -12.93 -16.80
CA LEU A 270 15.18 -12.97 -15.93
C LEU A 270 14.92 -12.31 -14.56
N LEU A 271 14.07 -11.28 -14.51
CA LEU A 271 13.70 -10.57 -13.27
C LEU A 271 12.63 -11.30 -12.45
N ASN A 272 11.97 -12.28 -13.05
CA ASN A 272 10.99 -13.13 -12.41
C ASN A 272 11.14 -14.55 -12.98
N PRO A 273 12.14 -15.31 -12.48
CA PRO A 273 12.54 -16.59 -13.05
C PRO A 273 11.47 -17.68 -12.92
N MET A 274 10.41 -17.43 -12.15
CA MET A 274 9.30 -18.36 -11.94
C MET A 274 9.75 -19.75 -11.45
N ARG A 275 10.60 -19.79 -10.41
CA ARG A 275 11.10 -21.03 -9.81
C ARG A 275 9.97 -21.76 -9.08
N ARG A 276 9.50 -22.86 -9.68
CA ARG A 276 8.41 -23.70 -9.18
C ARG A 276 8.88 -24.54 -8.01
N TRP A 277 7.94 -24.77 -7.10
CA TRP A 277 8.15 -25.60 -5.93
C TRP A 277 7.90 -27.05 -6.32
N LYS A 278 8.78 -27.96 -5.89
CA LYS A 278 8.64 -29.41 -6.15
C LYS A 278 7.42 -29.96 -5.40
N HIS A 279 7.27 -29.52 -4.15
CA HIS A 279 6.13 -29.84 -3.30
C HIS A 279 5.21 -28.61 -3.26
N PRO A 280 4.02 -28.63 -3.90
CA PRO A 280 3.10 -27.50 -3.85
C PRO A 280 2.72 -27.14 -2.40
N ALA A 281 2.82 -25.86 -2.05
CA ALA A 281 2.33 -25.33 -0.79
C ALA A 281 0.79 -25.21 -0.82
N PRO A 282 0.11 -25.33 0.33
CA PRO A 282 -1.33 -25.12 0.45
C PRO A 282 -1.65 -23.61 0.36
N VAL A 283 -1.57 -23.09 -0.85
CA VAL A 283 -1.97 -21.74 -1.22
C VAL A 283 -3.21 -21.78 -2.10
N TYR A 284 -4.11 -20.81 -1.90
CA TYR A 284 -5.41 -20.81 -2.55
C TYR A 284 -5.76 -19.44 -3.12
N ARG A 285 -6.64 -19.47 -4.11
CA ARG A 285 -7.35 -18.30 -4.60
C ARG A 285 -8.46 -17.96 -3.61
N ASP A 286 -8.62 -16.68 -3.27
CA ASP A 286 -9.76 -16.22 -2.48
C ASP A 286 -11.11 -16.37 -3.23
N ARG A 287 -12.19 -16.16 -2.49
CA ARG A 287 -13.58 -16.20 -2.99
C ARG A 287 -14.38 -14.96 -2.55
N GLU A 288 -13.68 -13.86 -2.27
CA GLU A 288 -14.30 -12.61 -1.87
C GLU A 288 -15.17 -12.05 -3.00
N ARG A 289 -16.25 -11.37 -2.61
CA ARG A 289 -17.07 -10.61 -3.56
C ARG A 289 -16.32 -9.37 -4.04
N GLY A 290 -15.69 -8.66 -3.09
CA GLY A 290 -14.74 -7.58 -3.36
C GLY A 290 -13.34 -8.13 -3.65
N LYS A 291 -12.34 -7.29 -3.48
CA LYS A 291 -10.93 -7.73 -3.54
C LYS A 291 -10.47 -8.26 -2.20
N LEU A 292 -9.61 -9.28 -2.20
CA LEU A 292 -8.73 -9.57 -1.07
C LEU A 292 -7.60 -8.52 -1.07
N HIS A 293 -7.85 -7.39 -0.42
CA HIS A 293 -6.95 -6.24 -0.43
C HIS A 293 -6.07 -6.15 0.83
N ALA A 294 -6.08 -7.16 1.69
CA ALA A 294 -5.13 -7.31 2.80
C ALA A 294 -3.71 -7.58 2.29
N LYS A 295 -2.72 -7.15 3.08
CA LYS A 295 -1.30 -7.46 2.90
C LYS A 295 -0.77 -7.81 4.28
N THR A 296 -0.94 -9.08 4.61
CA THR A 296 -0.71 -9.60 5.96
C THR A 296 0.14 -10.84 5.86
N MET A 297 1.20 -10.90 6.66
CA MET A 297 1.96 -12.11 6.93
C MET A 297 1.97 -12.35 8.44
N ILE A 298 1.72 -13.58 8.85
CA ILE A 298 1.80 -14.03 10.24
C ILE A 298 2.91 -15.08 10.30
N ILE A 299 3.88 -14.85 11.17
CA ILE A 299 5.05 -15.71 11.33
C ILE A 299 4.98 -16.33 12.72
N ASP A 300 5.03 -17.66 12.78
CA ASP A 300 5.07 -18.47 14.00
C ASP A 300 3.93 -18.24 15.01
N GLU A 301 2.87 -17.55 14.60
CA GLU A 301 1.80 -17.01 15.46
C GLU A 301 2.31 -15.98 16.50
N GLU A 302 3.48 -15.39 16.25
CA GLU A 302 4.17 -14.47 17.18
C GLU A 302 4.48 -13.09 16.57
N ILE A 303 4.65 -13.04 15.25
CA ILE A 303 4.96 -11.81 14.53
C ILE A 303 3.89 -11.59 13.47
N VAL A 304 3.44 -10.35 13.30
CA VAL A 304 2.61 -9.96 12.16
C VAL A 304 3.27 -8.83 11.38
N ILE A 305 3.32 -8.99 10.06
CA ILE A 305 3.71 -7.96 9.11
C ILE A 305 2.45 -7.47 8.42
N VAL A 306 2.23 -6.16 8.47
CA VAL A 306 1.06 -5.51 7.87
C VAL A 306 1.42 -4.16 7.26
N GLY A 307 0.60 -3.69 6.32
CA GLY A 307 0.75 -2.34 5.78
C GLY A 307 -0.01 -2.15 4.49
N SER A 308 0.42 -1.15 3.72
CA SER A 308 -0.14 -0.86 2.40
C SER A 308 0.57 -1.62 1.26
N ALA A 309 1.82 -2.02 1.49
CA ALA A 309 2.72 -2.58 0.48
C ALA A 309 2.28 -3.95 -0.02
N ASN A 310 2.06 -4.07 -1.33
CA ASN A 310 2.10 -5.37 -2.00
C ASN A 310 3.54 -5.92 -2.02
N TRP A 311 3.71 -7.23 -2.11
CA TRP A 311 5.05 -7.83 -2.19
C TRP A 311 5.52 -7.86 -3.63
N SER A 312 5.82 -6.67 -4.17
CA SER A 312 6.21 -6.46 -5.55
C SER A 312 7.27 -5.38 -5.69
N GLU A 313 8.11 -5.48 -6.72
CA GLU A 313 9.17 -4.51 -7.03
C GLU A 313 8.67 -3.06 -7.14
N ASN A 314 7.44 -2.82 -7.61
CA ASN A 314 6.90 -1.47 -7.68
C ASN A 314 6.59 -0.88 -6.30
N ALA A 315 6.16 -1.71 -5.34
CA ALA A 315 5.91 -1.26 -3.98
C ALA A 315 7.22 -0.78 -3.33
N ASP A 316 8.33 -1.48 -3.59
CA ASP A 316 9.62 -1.19 -2.97
C ASP A 316 10.42 -0.10 -3.68
N LYS A 317 10.35 -0.02 -5.02
CA LYS A 317 11.24 0.87 -5.82
C LYS A 317 10.56 2.14 -6.31
N LYS A 318 9.24 2.26 -6.19
CA LYS A 318 8.49 3.35 -6.83
C LYS A 318 7.45 3.97 -5.93
N ASN A 319 6.55 3.17 -5.38
CA ASN A 319 5.38 3.70 -4.66
C ASN A 319 5.76 4.16 -3.25
N ASP A 320 5.02 5.15 -2.74
CA ASP A 320 5.01 5.43 -1.32
C ASP A 320 4.15 4.38 -0.61
N GLU A 321 4.74 3.63 0.32
CA GLU A 321 4.06 2.59 1.09
C GLU A 321 4.52 2.65 2.55
N ASN A 322 3.76 2.07 3.47
CA ASN A 322 4.23 1.83 4.83
C ASN A 322 4.00 0.37 5.24
N THR A 323 4.90 -0.12 6.09
CA THR A 323 4.88 -1.47 6.65
C THR A 323 5.23 -1.43 8.13
N LEU A 324 4.45 -2.15 8.93
CA LEU A 324 4.73 -2.45 10.33
C LEU A 324 5.09 -3.93 10.47
N ILE A 325 6.12 -4.22 11.28
CA ILE A 325 6.46 -5.56 11.75
C ILE A 325 6.29 -5.56 13.26
N ILE A 326 5.32 -6.31 13.76
CA ILE A 326 4.90 -6.27 15.16
C ILE A 326 5.21 -7.62 15.79
N TYR A 327 6.11 -7.63 16.76
CA TYR A 327 6.53 -8.81 17.51
C TYR A 327 5.65 -8.93 18.78
N ASP A 328 4.43 -9.41 18.61
CA ASP A 328 3.48 -9.61 19.70
C ASP A 328 2.48 -10.74 19.35
N ARG A 329 2.47 -11.79 20.17
CA ARG A 329 1.60 -12.96 20.00
C ARG A 329 0.12 -12.62 20.09
N MET A 330 -0.28 -11.65 20.92
CA MET A 330 -1.70 -11.31 21.06
C MET A 330 -2.23 -10.57 19.83
N ILE A 331 -1.41 -9.69 19.24
CA ILE A 331 -1.74 -9.01 17.99
C ILE A 331 -1.70 -10.02 16.84
N ALA A 332 -0.65 -10.83 16.72
CA ALA A 332 -0.56 -11.89 15.69
C ALA A 332 -1.75 -12.86 15.75
N ASN A 333 -2.21 -13.22 16.95
CA ASN A 333 -3.37 -14.09 17.14
C ASN A 333 -4.69 -13.47 16.65
N GLN A 334 -4.86 -12.14 16.66
CA GLN A 334 -6.05 -11.50 16.08
C GLN A 334 -6.10 -11.70 14.56
N PHE A 335 -4.97 -11.51 13.89
CA PHE A 335 -4.84 -11.79 12.45
C PHE A 335 -4.97 -13.29 12.15
N MET A 336 -4.49 -14.17 13.04
CA MET A 336 -4.63 -15.61 12.92
C MET A 336 -6.09 -16.06 12.96
N GLN A 337 -6.90 -15.47 13.84
CA GLN A 337 -8.33 -15.78 13.92
C GLN A 337 -9.04 -15.45 12.60
N GLU A 338 -8.74 -14.28 12.02
CA GLU A 338 -9.29 -13.90 10.71
C GLU A 338 -8.75 -14.80 9.58
N PHE A 339 -7.47 -15.17 9.60
CA PHE A 339 -6.89 -16.09 8.63
C PHE A 339 -7.57 -17.47 8.66
N ARG A 340 -7.79 -18.04 9.85
CA ARG A 340 -8.41 -19.36 10.04
C ARG A 340 -9.91 -19.39 9.71
N ARG A 341 -10.58 -18.23 9.70
CA ARG A 341 -11.99 -18.10 9.31
C ARG A 341 -12.20 -18.25 7.80
N ARG A 342 -11.15 -18.00 7.01
CA ARG A 342 -11.13 -18.10 5.54
C ARG A 342 -10.79 -19.52 5.11
#